data_AF-A0AAN8MJQ5-F1
#
_entry.id   AF-A0AAN8MJQ5-F1
#
_cell.length_a   1.000
_cell.length_b   1.000
_cell.length_c   1.000
_cell.angle_alpha   90.00
_cell.angle_beta   90.00
_cell.angle_gamma   90.00
#
_symmetry.space_group_name_H-M   'P 1'
#
loop_
_entity.id
_entity.type
_entity.pdbx_description
1 polymer ?
#
loop_
_entity_poly.entity_id
_entity_poly.type
_entity_poly.pdbx_seq_one_letter_code
_entity_poly.pdbx_strand_id
1 'polypeptide(L)'
;MIRNMIRHYPSCCVLDAESQQPIAWVLIYPSCAMGMLYTLQEHRGQGLAKALVSSMSRRLYAQGYPVYCFIEEENTLSYSLFTNLGFTEDPQYRAAWFDFNSL
;
A
#
# COMPACT_ATOMS: atom_id res chain seq x y z
N MET A 1 -5.74 -14.35 4.74
CA MET A 1 -5.34 -13.41 3.66
C MET A 1 -3.91 -12.86 3.83
N ILE A 2 -3.60 -12.12 4.90
CA ILE A 2 -2.29 -11.44 5.10
C ILE A 2 -1.07 -12.37 4.95
N ARG A 3 -1.07 -13.54 5.61
CA ARG A 3 0.04 -14.51 5.52
C ARG A 3 0.33 -14.95 4.07
N ASN A 4 -0.70 -15.01 3.22
CA ASN A 4 -0.55 -15.36 1.81
C ASN A 4 0.15 -14.24 1.02
N MET A 5 -0.22 -12.98 1.29
CA MET A 5 0.41 -11.80 0.68
C MET A 5 1.90 -11.75 1.01
N ILE A 6 2.26 -11.93 2.29
CA ILE A 6 3.65 -11.88 2.75
C ILE A 6 4.49 -13.01 2.15
N ARG A 7 3.94 -14.23 2.06
CA ARG A 7 4.69 -15.41 1.61
C ARG A 7 4.91 -15.48 0.10
N HIS A 8 3.95 -14.99 -0.69
CA HIS A 8 3.91 -15.26 -2.13
C HIS A 8 4.02 -14.01 -3.01
N TYR A 9 3.93 -12.81 -2.43
CA TYR A 9 3.97 -11.56 -3.17
C TYR A 9 5.02 -10.61 -2.58
N PRO A 10 5.52 -9.64 -3.37
CA PRO A 10 6.38 -8.59 -2.84
C PRO A 10 5.74 -7.93 -1.62
N SER A 11 6.52 -7.79 -0.55
CA SER A 11 6.14 -7.04 0.64
C SER A 11 7.37 -6.30 1.15
N CYS A 12 7.14 -5.16 1.80
CA CYS A 12 8.21 -4.47 2.51
C CYS A 12 7.65 -3.73 3.74
N CYS A 13 8.52 -3.57 4.73
CA CYS A 13 8.23 -2.83 5.94
C CYS A 13 9.44 -2.01 6.37
N VAL A 14 9.19 -1.01 7.20
CA VAL A 14 10.19 -0.32 8.00
C VAL A 14 10.11 -0.93 9.39
N LEU A 15 11.24 -1.37 9.93
CA LEU A 15 11.36 -1.87 11.29
C LEU A 15 11.81 -0.76 12.21
N ASP A 16 11.28 -0.75 13.43
CA ASP A 16 11.87 0.01 14.52
C ASP A 16 13.27 -0.54 14.85
N ALA A 17 14.21 0.36 15.12
CA ALA A 17 15.61 0.00 15.30
C ALA A 17 15.84 -0.85 16.56
N GLU A 18 15.09 -0.57 17.64
CA GLU A 18 15.29 -1.22 18.94
C GLU A 18 14.44 -2.49 19.06
N SER A 19 13.13 -2.38 18.88
CA SER A 19 12.19 -3.49 19.05
C SER A 19 12.18 -4.49 17.88
N GLN A 20 12.77 -4.11 16.73
CA GLN A 20 12.73 -4.89 15.48
C GLN A 20 11.30 -5.22 15.00
N GLN A 21 10.30 -4.46 15.44
CA GLN A 21 8.91 -4.62 15.02
C GLN A 21 8.58 -3.72 13.82
N PRO A 22 7.68 -4.15 12.92
CA PRO A 22 7.21 -3.31 11.82
C PRO A 22 6.47 -2.05 12.31
N ILE A 23 6.94 -0.87 11.94
CA ILE A 23 6.30 0.43 12.24
C ILE A 23 5.57 1.03 11.04
N ALA A 24 5.89 0.58 9.84
CA ALA A 24 5.19 0.91 8.61
C ALA A 24 5.36 -0.23 7.60
N TRP A 25 4.37 -0.45 6.74
CA TRP A 25 4.44 -1.52 5.73
C TRP A 25 3.54 -1.26 4.54
N VAL A 26 3.82 -1.98 3.45
CA VAL A 26 2.94 -2.11 2.29
C VAL A 26 2.97 -3.54 1.78
N LEU A 27 1.81 -4.07 1.44
CA LEU A 27 1.64 -5.41 0.88
C LEU A 27 1.05 -5.32 -0.53
N ILE A 28 1.14 -6.45 -1.23
CA ILE A 28 0.55 -6.61 -2.56
C ILE A 28 -0.56 -7.65 -2.49
N TYR A 29 -1.74 -7.30 -3.00
CA TYR A 29 -2.86 -8.23 -3.12
C TYR A 29 -2.59 -9.28 -4.20
N PRO A 30 -3.29 -10.43 -4.19
CA PRO A 30 -3.24 -11.40 -5.29
C PRO A 30 -3.60 -10.82 -6.67
N SER A 31 -4.38 -9.73 -6.70
CA SER A 31 -4.66 -8.95 -7.91
C SER A 31 -3.46 -8.14 -8.43
N CYS A 32 -2.34 -8.12 -7.70
CA CYS A 32 -1.17 -7.25 -7.90
C CYS A 32 -1.38 -5.77 -7.52
N ALA A 33 -2.55 -5.41 -7.00
CA ALA A 33 -2.77 -4.07 -6.44
C ALA A 33 -1.89 -3.84 -5.21
N MET A 34 -1.28 -2.67 -5.11
CA MET A 34 -0.63 -2.21 -3.89
C MET A 34 -1.69 -1.83 -2.86
N GLY A 35 -1.51 -2.26 -1.61
CA GLY A 35 -2.36 -1.83 -0.51
C GLY A 35 -1.94 -2.44 0.82
N MET A 36 -2.88 -2.52 1.76
CA MET A 36 -2.56 -2.70 3.19
C MET A 36 -1.46 -1.74 3.66
N LEU A 37 -1.37 -0.56 3.03
CA LEU A 37 -0.39 0.47 3.35
C LEU A 37 -0.74 1.04 4.72
N TYR A 38 0.18 0.97 5.65
CA TYR A 38 -0.05 1.48 6.99
C TYR A 38 1.23 2.02 7.61
N THR A 39 1.05 2.98 8.52
CA THR A 39 2.09 3.51 9.38
C THR A 39 1.47 3.71 10.76
N LEU A 40 2.11 3.16 11.78
CA LEU A 40 1.74 3.35 13.18
C LEU A 40 1.57 4.84 13.47
N GLN A 41 0.57 5.20 14.27
CA GLN A 41 0.11 6.58 14.41
C GLN A 41 1.22 7.53 14.90
N GLU A 42 2.01 7.08 15.87
CA GLU A 42 3.16 7.73 16.47
C GLU A 42 4.33 7.94 15.48
N HIS A 43 4.37 7.19 14.37
CA HIS A 43 5.40 7.27 13.34
C HIS A 43 4.92 7.99 12.05
N ARG A 44 3.70 8.55 12.04
CA ARG A 44 3.18 9.30 10.89
C ARG A 44 3.88 10.65 10.73
N GLY A 45 3.79 11.22 9.52
CA GLY A 45 4.43 12.51 9.20
C GLY A 45 5.93 12.45 8.92
N GLN A 46 6.56 11.27 9.06
CA GLN A 46 8.00 11.07 8.86
C GLN A 46 8.38 10.63 7.44
N GLY A 47 7.42 10.62 6.50
CA GLY A 47 7.65 10.20 5.11
C GLY A 47 7.77 8.69 4.88
N LEU A 48 7.53 7.86 5.90
CA LEU A 48 7.65 6.39 5.81
C LEU A 48 6.77 5.77 4.71
N ALA A 49 5.50 6.17 4.65
CA ALA A 49 4.58 5.70 3.62
C ALA A 49 5.07 6.07 2.20
N LYS A 50 5.60 7.29 2.03
CA LYS A 50 6.19 7.75 0.75
C LYS A 50 7.38 6.89 0.33
N ALA A 51 8.27 6.58 1.28
CA ALA A 51 9.43 5.72 1.03
C ALA A 51 9.00 4.30 0.63
N LEU A 52 8.03 3.72 1.35
CA LEU A 52 7.49 2.39 1.08
C LEU A 52 6.85 2.30 -0.31
N VAL A 53 5.93 3.23 -0.63
CA VAL A 53 5.25 3.26 -1.94
C VAL A 53 6.28 3.43 -3.05
N SER A 54 7.20 4.39 -2.93
CA SER A 54 8.24 4.63 -3.95
C SER A 54 9.14 3.40 -4.18
N SER A 55 9.54 2.73 -3.09
CA SER A 55 10.38 1.54 -3.15
C SER A 55 9.63 0.37 -3.80
N MET A 56 8.38 0.15 -3.39
CA MET A 56 7.54 -0.92 -3.93
C MET A 56 7.20 -0.67 -5.41
N SER A 57 6.86 0.55 -5.80
CA SER A 57 6.61 0.91 -7.21
C SER A 57 7.81 0.58 -8.10
N ARG A 58 9.02 0.95 -7.69
CA ARG A 58 10.24 0.60 -8.42
C ARG A 58 10.46 -0.91 -8.51
N ARG A 59 10.23 -1.62 -7.41
CA ARG A 59 10.38 -3.09 -7.36
C ARG A 59 9.38 -3.78 -8.29
N LEU A 60 8.11 -3.41 -8.25
CA LEU A 60 7.06 -3.96 -9.11
C LEU A 60 7.38 -3.70 -10.58
N TYR A 61 7.71 -2.45 -10.92
CA TYR A 61 8.08 -2.07 -12.29
C TYR A 61 9.28 -2.88 -12.81
N ALA A 62 10.35 -2.99 -12.01
CA ALA A 62 11.54 -3.76 -12.40
C ALA A 62 11.26 -5.27 -12.57
N GLN A 63 10.22 -5.78 -11.93
CA GLN A 63 9.78 -7.17 -12.03
C GLN A 63 8.70 -7.40 -13.10
N GLY A 64 8.30 -6.36 -13.85
CA GLY A 64 7.28 -6.44 -14.89
C GLY A 64 5.84 -6.50 -14.38
N TYR A 65 5.60 -6.15 -13.11
CA TYR A 65 4.25 -6.06 -12.55
C TYR A 65 3.63 -4.68 -12.79
N PRO A 66 2.28 -4.60 -12.88
CA PRO A 66 1.59 -3.31 -12.90
C PRO A 66 1.80 -2.56 -11.58
N VAL A 67 1.83 -1.23 -11.64
CA VAL A 67 1.96 -0.35 -10.47
C VAL A 67 0.68 0.43 -10.31
N TYR A 68 -0.19 -0.03 -9.43
CA TYR A 68 -1.49 0.59 -9.18
C TYR A 68 -1.99 0.25 -7.77
N CYS A 69 -3.00 0.98 -7.32
CA CYS A 69 -3.67 0.79 -6.04
C CYS A 69 -5.12 1.22 -6.13
N PHE A 70 -5.93 0.83 -5.14
CA PHE A 70 -7.26 1.37 -4.93
C PHE A 70 -7.24 2.20 -3.65
N ILE A 71 -7.89 3.37 -3.69
CA ILE A 71 -7.99 4.30 -2.57
C ILE A 71 -9.47 4.58 -2.36
N GLU A 72 -9.95 4.42 -1.13
CA GLU A 72 -11.31 4.82 -0.75
C GLU A 72 -11.50 6.32 -1.01
N GLU A 73 -12.67 6.72 -1.51
CA GLU A 73 -12.93 8.10 -1.96
C GLU A 73 -12.71 9.12 -0.82
N GLU A 74 -12.99 8.74 0.43
CA GLU A 74 -12.81 9.57 1.61
C GLU A 74 -11.36 9.64 2.12
N ASN A 75 -10.48 8.75 1.65
CA ASN A 75 -9.09 8.65 2.09
C ASN A 75 -8.20 9.68 1.34
N THR A 76 -8.53 10.95 1.54
CA THR A 76 -7.85 12.11 0.95
C THR A 76 -6.35 12.14 1.24
N LEU A 77 -5.92 11.63 2.41
CA LEU A 77 -4.50 11.53 2.77
C LEU A 77 -3.73 10.57 1.85
N SER A 78 -4.28 9.39 1.61
CA SER A 78 -3.66 8.44 0.69
C SER A 78 -3.74 8.95 -0.74
N TYR A 79 -4.88 9.50 -1.15
CA TYR A 79 -5.02 10.10 -2.48
C TYR A 79 -3.96 11.17 -2.75
N SER A 80 -3.73 12.08 -1.80
CA SER A 80 -2.68 13.10 -1.90
C SER A 80 -1.28 12.47 -1.92
N LEU A 81 -1.01 11.45 -1.10
CA LEU A 81 0.28 10.75 -1.10
C LEU A 81 0.60 10.15 -2.49
N PHE A 82 -0.34 9.43 -3.09
CA PHE A 82 -0.15 8.74 -4.36
C PHE A 82 -0.06 9.72 -5.54
N THR A 83 -0.91 10.74 -5.58
CA THR A 83 -0.85 11.79 -6.62
C THR A 83 0.45 12.59 -6.56
N ASN A 84 0.95 12.93 -5.37
CA ASN A 84 2.27 13.55 -5.19
C ASN A 84 3.44 12.65 -5.62
N LEU A 85 3.22 11.34 -5.75
CA LEU A 85 4.17 10.37 -6.27
C LEU A 85 4.02 10.11 -7.78
N GLY A 86 3.12 10.84 -8.45
CA GLY A 86 2.90 10.75 -9.90
C GLY A 86 1.87 9.70 -10.33
N PHE A 87 1.12 9.11 -9.39
CA PHE A 87 -0.02 8.28 -9.74
C PHE A 87 -1.16 9.15 -10.26
N THR A 88 -1.87 8.66 -11.26
CA THR A 88 -3.06 9.28 -11.84
C THR A 88 -4.24 8.32 -11.71
N GLU A 89 -5.43 8.87 -11.57
CA GLU A 89 -6.66 8.10 -11.65
C GLU A 89 -6.89 7.61 -13.09
N ASP A 90 -7.37 6.38 -13.23
CA ASP A 90 -7.92 5.87 -14.49
C ASP A 90 -9.44 5.66 -14.32
N PRO A 91 -10.28 6.53 -14.90
CA PRO A 91 -11.73 6.49 -14.70
C PRO A 91 -12.39 5.24 -15.29
N GLN A 92 -11.68 4.46 -16.10
CA GLN A 92 -12.21 3.20 -16.66
C GLN A 92 -12.24 2.07 -15.62
N TYR A 93 -11.51 2.22 -14.51
CA TYR A 93 -11.40 1.19 -13.47
C TYR A 93 -11.95 1.70 -12.13
N ARG A 94 -13.05 1.12 -11.68
CA ARG A 94 -13.60 1.33 -10.33
C ARG A 94 -13.67 0.01 -9.58
N ALA A 95 -13.31 0.06 -8.30
CA ALA A 95 -13.48 -1.06 -7.38
C ALA A 95 -14.58 -0.72 -6.38
N ALA A 96 -15.31 -1.75 -5.94
CA ALA A 96 -16.26 -1.65 -4.85
C ALA A 96 -16.02 -2.82 -3.89
N TRP A 97 -16.03 -2.53 -2.60
CA TRP A 97 -15.95 -3.53 -1.55
C TRP A 97 -17.35 -3.77 -0.99
N PHE A 98 -17.73 -5.04 -0.90
CA PHE A 98 -19.01 -5.45 -0.32
C PHE A 98 -18.73 -6.37 0.86
N ASP A 99 -19.25 -5.97 2.01
CA ASP A 99 -19.34 -6.86 3.16
C ASP A 99 -20.72 -7.51 3.18
N PHE A 100 -20.73 -8.83 3.36
CA PHE A 100 -21.94 -9.61 3.53
C PHE A 100 -22.06 -10.03 4.99
N ASN A 101 -23.28 -9.99 5.54
CA ASN A 101 -23.57 -10.38 6.92
C ASN A 101 -22.82 -9.55 7.98
N SER A 102 -22.73 -8.23 7.78
CA SER A 102 -22.40 -7.28 8.85
C SER A 102 -23.54 -7.30 9.89
N LEU A 103 -23.50 -8.28 10.79
CA LEU A 103 -24.33 -8.36 11.99
C LEU A 103 -23.73 -7.50 13.12
#